data_AF-A0A9E2ZC28-F1
#
_entry.id   AF-A0A9E2ZC28-F1
#
_cell.length_a   1.000
_cell.length_b   1.000
_cell.length_c   1.000
_cell.angle_alpha   90.00
_cell.angle_beta   90.00
_cell.angle_gamma   90.00
#
_symmetry.space_group_name_H-M   'P 1'
#
loop_
_entity.id
_entity.type
_entity.pdbx_description
1 polymer ?
#
loop_
_entity_poly.entity_id
_entity_poly.type
_entity_poly.pdbx_seq_one_letter_code
_entity_poly.pdbx_strand_id
1 'polypeptide(L)'
;MAENNVDIARRGYQAALRGDLNAVREFLDPEVKWHGGDATDPAACHNREQALEFMRRARARRRIGELVDVIGAGDRVVVIMRPSDTDEGQPKLSANLTTFRDGKAIEMVHYPNPEDALAAAGVPKRP
;
A
#
# COMPACT_ATOMS: atom_id res chain seq x y z
N MET A 1 -15.90 -4.20 -10.54
CA MET A 1 -14.44 -4.48 -10.52
C MET A 1 -13.75 -3.83 -9.33
N ALA A 2 -13.94 -2.53 -9.11
CA ALA A 2 -13.35 -1.82 -7.96
C ALA A 2 -13.71 -2.46 -6.60
N GLU A 3 -14.95 -2.90 -6.40
CA GLU A 3 -15.37 -3.59 -5.15
C GLU A 3 -14.57 -4.89 -4.91
N ASN A 4 -14.29 -5.66 -5.97
CA ASN A 4 -13.45 -6.86 -5.87
C ASN A 4 -12.00 -6.50 -5.54
N ASN A 5 -11.46 -5.44 -6.15
CA ASN A 5 -10.10 -4.97 -5.87
C ASN A 5 -9.95 -4.42 -4.45
N VAL A 6 -10.99 -3.75 -3.92
CA VAL A 6 -11.03 -3.29 -2.51
C VAL A 6 -10.95 -4.47 -1.55
N ASP A 7 -11.70 -5.54 -1.81
CA ASP A 7 -11.65 -6.75 -1.00
C ASP A 7 -10.27 -7.44 -1.06
N ILE A 8 -9.70 -7.56 -2.26
CA ILE A 8 -8.36 -8.12 -2.47
C ILE A 8 -7.30 -7.27 -1.75
N ALA A 9 -7.34 -5.94 -1.91
CA ALA A 9 -6.44 -5.01 -1.24
C ALA A 9 -6.55 -5.13 0.29
N ARG A 10 -7.78 -5.10 0.83
CA ARG A 10 -8.02 -5.24 2.26
C ARG A 10 -7.41 -6.54 2.80
N ARG A 11 -7.62 -7.66 2.13
CA ARG A 11 -7.05 -8.96 2.53
C ARG A 11 -5.52 -8.97 2.45
N GLY A 12 -4.95 -8.44 1.36
CA GLY A 12 -3.50 -8.38 1.15
C GLY A 12 -2.78 -7.52 2.19
N TYR A 13 -3.30 -6.33 2.48
CA TYR A 13 -2.72 -5.45 3.50
C TYR A 13 -2.90 -6.02 4.91
N GLN A 14 -4.04 -6.62 5.23
CA GLN A 14 -4.22 -7.30 6.51
C GLN A 14 -3.26 -8.49 6.68
N ALA A 15 -3.00 -9.25 5.63
CA ALA A 15 -1.99 -10.30 5.63
C ALA A 15 -0.58 -9.72 5.91
N ALA A 16 -0.22 -8.61 5.24
CA ALA A 16 1.03 -7.91 5.48
C ALA A 16 1.18 -7.45 6.93
N LEU A 17 0.12 -6.88 7.51
CA LEU A 17 0.08 -6.45 8.92
C LEU A 17 0.26 -7.61 9.91
N ARG A 18 -0.33 -8.78 9.63
CA ARG A 18 -0.12 -9.99 10.44
C ARG A 18 1.27 -10.62 10.24
N GLY A 19 1.96 -10.27 9.15
CA GLY A 19 3.24 -10.85 8.75
C GLY A 19 3.09 -12.15 7.97
N ASP A 20 1.94 -12.38 7.35
CA ASP A 20 1.71 -13.51 6.45
C ASP A 20 2.31 -13.21 5.07
N LEU A 21 3.63 -13.41 4.97
CA LEU A 21 4.38 -13.14 3.74
C LEU A 21 3.96 -14.06 2.58
N ASN A 22 3.38 -15.23 2.85
CA ASN A 22 2.89 -16.14 1.81
C ASN A 22 1.67 -15.55 1.12
N ALA A 23 0.68 -15.09 1.90
CA ALA A 23 -0.49 -14.42 1.34
C ALA A 23 -0.12 -13.12 0.61
N VAL A 24 0.85 -12.36 1.15
CA VAL A 24 1.36 -11.16 0.45
C VAL A 24 2.07 -11.52 -0.86
N ARG A 25 2.79 -12.65 -0.91
CA ARG A 25 3.42 -13.12 -2.14
C ARG A 25 2.41 -13.44 -3.25
N GLU A 26 1.24 -13.97 -2.89
CA GLU A 26 0.15 -14.25 -3.83
C GLU A 26 -0.55 -12.96 -4.30
N PHE A 27 -0.66 -11.98 -3.41
CA PHE A 27 -1.22 -10.66 -3.68
C PHE A 27 -0.38 -9.83 -4.67
N LEU A 28 0.94 -9.90 -4.55
CA LEU A 28 1.89 -9.13 -5.38
C LEU A 28 2.18 -9.82 -6.72
N ASP A 29 2.18 -9.03 -7.80
CA ASP A 29 2.73 -9.44 -9.08
C ASP A 29 4.26 -9.68 -8.97
N PRO A 30 4.84 -10.68 -9.66
CA PRO A 30 6.30 -10.90 -9.62
C PRO A 30 7.12 -9.66 -9.97
N GLU A 31 6.63 -8.82 -10.89
CA GLU A 31 7.27 -7.60 -11.38
C GLU A 31 6.69 -6.34 -10.72
N VAL A 32 6.06 -6.48 -9.55
CA VAL A 32 5.47 -5.34 -8.83
C VAL A 32 6.51 -4.26 -8.55
N LYS A 33 6.11 -3.01 -8.79
CA LYS A 33 6.88 -1.83 -8.41
C LYS A 33 6.33 -1.24 -7.13
N TRP A 34 7.20 -0.92 -6.18
CA TRP A 34 6.81 -0.19 -4.97
C TRP A 34 7.76 0.97 -4.72
N HIS A 35 7.26 2.20 -4.71
CA HIS A 35 8.07 3.40 -4.53
C HIS A 35 7.28 4.54 -3.87
N GLY A 36 7.98 5.60 -3.44
CA GLY A 36 7.40 6.80 -2.83
C GLY A 36 7.12 7.94 -3.80
N GLY A 37 6.75 7.63 -5.05
CA GLY A 37 6.54 8.63 -6.13
C GLY A 37 7.66 8.69 -7.17
N ASP A 38 8.90 8.34 -6.81
CA ASP A 38 10.02 8.16 -7.76
C ASP A 38 10.42 6.69 -7.85
N ALA A 39 10.16 6.07 -9.01
CA ALA A 39 10.49 4.67 -9.26
C ALA A 39 11.98 4.43 -9.50
N THR A 40 12.80 5.49 -9.61
CA THR A 40 14.27 5.39 -9.76
C THR A 40 15.03 5.55 -8.44
N ASP A 41 14.31 5.87 -7.36
CA ASP A 41 14.88 5.99 -6.03
C ASP A 41 15.53 4.66 -5.59
N PRO A 42 16.73 4.67 -4.99
CA PRO A 42 17.36 3.45 -4.47
C PRO A 42 16.53 2.67 -3.44
N ALA A 43 15.56 3.33 -2.79
CA ALA A 43 14.60 2.73 -1.87
C ALA A 43 13.37 2.13 -2.59
N ALA A 44 13.22 2.34 -3.90
CA ALA A 44 12.18 1.71 -4.70
C ALA A 44 12.43 0.20 -4.82
N CYS A 45 11.35 -0.57 -4.70
CA CYS A 45 11.33 -1.97 -5.02
C CYS A 45 10.86 -2.15 -6.47
N HIS A 46 11.56 -2.97 -7.23
CA HIS A 46 11.28 -3.24 -8.65
C HIS A 46 10.74 -4.65 -8.90
N ASN A 47 10.57 -5.43 -7.84
CA ASN A 47 10.00 -6.77 -7.90
C ASN A 47 9.43 -7.19 -6.54
N ARG A 48 8.71 -8.30 -6.56
CA ARG A 48 8.08 -8.87 -5.37
C ARG A 48 9.06 -9.25 -4.26
N GLU A 49 10.24 -9.76 -4.60
CA GLU A 49 11.21 -10.20 -3.60
C GLU A 49 11.75 -8.99 -2.81
N GLN A 50 12.01 -7.88 -3.49
CA GLN A 50 12.41 -6.62 -2.84
C GLN A 50 11.28 -6.07 -1.96
N ALA A 51 10.03 -6.11 -2.42
CA ALA A 51 8.87 -5.70 -1.63
C ALA A 51 8.70 -6.57 -0.36
N LEU A 52 8.81 -7.89 -0.48
CA LEU A 52 8.75 -8.83 0.65
C LEU A 52 9.88 -8.60 1.63
N GLU A 53 11.10 -8.36 1.14
CA GLU A 53 12.23 -8.01 2.00
C GLU A 53 11.98 -6.69 2.75
N PHE A 54 11.47 -5.66 2.08
CA PHE A 54 11.12 -4.39 2.68
C PHE A 54 10.11 -4.57 3.82
N MET A 55 9.04 -5.33 3.60
CA MET A 55 8.05 -5.65 4.63
C MET A 55 8.65 -6.43 5.81
N ARG A 56 9.51 -7.42 5.53
CA ARG A 56 10.24 -8.17 6.57
C ARG A 56 11.07 -7.23 7.44
N ARG A 57 11.78 -6.29 6.83
CA ARG A 57 12.61 -5.28 7.51
C ARG A 57 11.78 -4.28 8.32
N ALA A 58 10.63 -3.84 7.81
CA ALA A 58 9.71 -2.96 8.54
C ALA A 58 9.15 -3.65 9.79
N ARG A 59 8.75 -4.92 9.64
CA ARG A 59 8.24 -5.75 10.74
C ARG A 59 9.28 -6.01 11.83
N ALA A 60 10.53 -6.30 11.45
CA ALA A 60 11.63 -6.48 12.39
C ALA A 60 11.87 -5.24 13.26
N ARG A 61 11.58 -4.05 12.73
CA ARG A 61 11.68 -2.76 13.46
C ARG A 61 10.42 -2.40 14.26
N ARG A 62 9.43 -3.30 14.36
CA ARG A 62 8.10 -3.08 14.97
C ARG A 62 7.31 -1.90 14.38
N ARG A 63 7.64 -1.47 13.16
CA ARG A 63 6.94 -0.40 12.44
C ARG A 63 5.73 -0.95 11.68
N ILE A 64 4.80 -1.57 12.40
CA ILE A 64 3.58 -2.21 11.84
C ILE A 64 2.38 -1.31 12.09
N GLY A 65 1.96 -0.56 11.06
CA GLY A 65 0.82 0.34 11.18
C GLY A 65 -0.54 -0.38 11.34
N GLU A 66 -1.60 0.39 11.29
CA GLU A 66 -2.99 -0.09 11.30
C GLU A 66 -3.66 0.26 9.96
N LEU A 67 -4.45 -0.67 9.43
CA LEU A 67 -5.28 -0.42 8.26
C LEU A 67 -6.52 0.39 8.68
N VAL A 68 -6.63 1.62 8.19
CA VAL A 68 -7.73 2.54 8.53
C VAL A 68 -8.87 2.42 7.54
N ASP A 69 -8.58 2.53 6.25
CA ASP A 69 -9.61 2.49 5.20
C ASP A 69 -9.06 1.99 3.86
N VAL A 70 -9.96 1.56 2.98
CA VAL A 70 -9.65 1.07 1.64
C VAL A 70 -10.70 1.61 0.66
N ILE A 71 -10.27 2.46 -0.25
CA ILE A 71 -11.14 3.20 -1.17
C ILE A 71 -10.84 2.74 -2.60
N GLY A 72 -11.86 2.23 -3.29
CA GLY A 72 -11.75 1.80 -4.69
C GLY A 72 -11.86 2.96 -5.67
N ALA A 73 -11.00 2.97 -6.68
CA ALA A 73 -10.97 3.95 -7.77
C ALA A 73 -10.67 3.23 -9.10
N GLY A 74 -11.69 2.55 -9.65
CA GLY A 74 -11.54 1.73 -10.86
C GLY A 74 -10.64 0.52 -10.65
N ASP A 75 -9.55 0.46 -11.42
CA ASP A 75 -8.46 -0.51 -11.34
C ASP A 75 -7.42 -0.18 -10.25
N ARG A 76 -7.55 0.97 -9.60
CA ARG A 76 -6.70 1.40 -8.49
C ARG A 76 -7.44 1.35 -7.16
N VAL A 77 -6.69 1.20 -6.08
CA VAL A 77 -7.21 1.21 -4.70
C VAL A 77 -6.31 2.06 -3.85
N VAL A 78 -6.89 3.00 -3.11
CA VAL A 78 -6.19 3.80 -2.09
C VAL A 78 -6.34 3.10 -0.76
N VAL A 79 -5.21 2.72 -0.16
CA VAL A 79 -5.17 2.06 1.15
C VAL A 79 -4.62 3.02 2.19
N ILE A 80 -5.46 3.43 3.14
CA ILE A 80 -5.10 4.39 4.19
C ILE A 80 -4.59 3.63 5.41
N MET A 81 -3.40 4.01 5.86
CA MET A 81 -2.66 3.34 6.93
C MET A 81 -2.27 4.34 8.01
N ARG A 82 -2.41 3.95 9.28
CA ARG A 82 -1.91 4.70 10.44
C ARG A 82 -0.57 4.11 10.89
N PRO A 83 0.56 4.82 10.79
CA PRO A 83 1.86 4.33 11.28
C PRO A 83 1.86 4.10 12.80
N SER A 84 2.66 3.16 13.30
CA SER A 84 2.78 2.86 14.75
C SER A 84 3.58 3.91 15.52
N ASP A 85 4.60 4.49 14.88
CA ASP A 85 5.43 5.55 15.46
C ASP A 85 4.86 6.88 15.00
N THR A 86 4.06 7.51 15.87
CA THR A 86 3.68 8.91 15.72
C THR A 86 4.48 9.69 16.77
N ASP A 87 5.55 10.37 16.34
CA ASP A 87 6.14 11.47 17.10
C ASP A 87 5.02 12.45 17.53
N GLU A 88 5.11 12.94 18.76
CA GLU A 88 4.01 13.55 19.50
C GLU A 88 3.28 14.66 18.72
N GLY A 89 1.96 14.48 18.54
CA GLY A 89 1.05 15.55 18.17
C GLY A 89 -0.19 15.09 17.42
N GLN A 90 -0.05 14.31 16.35
CA GLN A 90 -1.18 13.80 15.54
C GLN A 90 -0.79 12.53 14.77
N PRO A 91 -1.70 11.55 14.61
CA PRO A 91 -1.48 10.48 13.66
C PRO A 91 -1.48 11.05 12.23
N LYS A 92 -0.29 11.25 11.65
CA LYS A 92 -0.15 11.48 10.21
C LYS A 92 -0.51 10.17 9.50
N LEU A 93 -1.77 10.07 9.07
CA LEU A 93 -2.20 9.01 8.18
C LEU A 93 -1.30 9.02 6.94
N SER A 94 -0.98 7.84 6.45
CA SER A 94 -0.30 7.63 5.17
C SER A 94 -1.24 6.88 4.24
N ALA A 95 -0.93 6.87 2.96
CA ALA A 95 -1.68 6.07 2.01
C ALA A 95 -0.77 5.35 1.03
N ASN A 96 -1.25 4.24 0.50
CA ASN A 96 -0.64 3.56 -0.64
C ASN A 96 -1.67 3.45 -1.75
N LEU A 97 -1.35 4.03 -2.91
CA LEU A 97 -2.11 3.83 -4.13
C LEU A 97 -1.64 2.53 -4.77
N THR A 98 -2.52 1.55 -4.85
CA THR A 98 -2.23 0.23 -5.40
C THR A 98 -2.98 0.03 -6.71
N THR A 99 -2.26 -0.19 -7.80
CA THR A 99 -2.83 -0.50 -9.11
C THR A 99 -2.94 -2.01 -9.27
N PHE A 100 -4.11 -2.48 -9.70
CA PHE A 100 -4.41 -3.89 -9.90
C PHE A 100 -4.53 -4.28 -11.37
N ARG A 101 -4.06 -5.48 -11.69
CA ARG A 101 -4.30 -6.16 -12.96
C ARG A 101 -4.49 -7.65 -12.69
N ASP A 102 -5.56 -8.23 -13.22
CA ASP A 102 -5.87 -9.67 -13.06
C ASP A 102 -5.88 -10.15 -11.59
N GLY A 103 -6.34 -9.28 -10.67
CA GLY A 103 -6.40 -9.58 -9.24
C GLY A 103 -5.06 -9.48 -8.50
N LYS A 104 -3.99 -9.02 -9.15
CA LYS A 104 -2.66 -8.80 -8.53
C LYS A 104 -2.29 -7.33 -8.48
N ALA A 105 -1.59 -6.94 -7.42
CA ALA A 105 -0.99 -5.63 -7.31
C ALA A 105 0.26 -5.54 -8.20
N ILE A 106 0.22 -4.68 -9.21
CA ILE A 106 1.32 -4.46 -10.17
C ILE A 106 2.14 -3.22 -9.85
N GLU A 107 1.57 -2.27 -9.10
CA GLU A 107 2.26 -1.06 -8.68
C GLU A 107 1.70 -0.56 -7.36
N MET A 108 2.58 -0.09 -6.49
CA MET A 108 2.27 0.47 -5.18
C MET A 108 3.02 1.79 -5.01
N VAL A 109 2.30 2.89 -4.90
CA VAL A 109 2.89 4.20 -4.68
C VAL A 109 2.56 4.66 -3.26
N HIS A 110 3.60 4.84 -2.46
CA HIS A 110 3.48 5.34 -1.10
C HIS A 110 3.34 6.87 -1.11
N TYR A 111 2.34 7.36 -0.38
CA TYR A 111 2.08 8.78 -0.16
C TYR A 111 2.15 9.10 1.34
N PRO A 112 2.82 10.21 1.71
CA PRO A 112 2.93 10.64 3.10
C PRO A 112 1.61 11.17 3.69
N ASN A 113 0.59 11.39 2.85
CA ASN A 113 -0.76 11.77 3.26
C ASN A 113 -1.82 11.12 2.34
N PRO A 114 -3.06 10.88 2.83
CA PRO A 114 -4.11 10.27 2.02
C PRO A 114 -4.67 11.16 0.91
N GLU A 115 -4.62 12.49 1.08
CA GLU A 115 -5.18 13.43 0.11
C GLU A 115 -4.48 13.35 -1.25
N ASP A 116 -3.15 13.26 -1.26
CA ASP A 116 -2.36 13.13 -2.48
C ASP A 116 -2.62 11.80 -3.19
N ALA A 117 -2.77 10.71 -2.42
CA ALA A 117 -3.11 9.40 -2.98
C ALA A 117 -4.51 9.40 -3.61
N LEU A 118 -5.49 10.05 -2.97
CA LEU A 118 -6.85 10.19 -3.49
C LEU A 118 -6.87 11.03 -4.77
N ALA A 119 -6.14 12.15 -4.79
CA ALA A 119 -6.00 12.98 -5.96
C ALA A 119 -5.34 12.22 -7.13
N ALA A 120 -4.27 11.47 -6.87
CA ALA A 120 -3.60 10.63 -7.86
C ALA A 120 -4.47 9.46 -8.36
N ALA A 121 -5.42 8.99 -7.54
CA ALA A 121 -6.43 8.02 -7.92
C ALA A 121 -7.60 8.64 -8.72
N GLY A 122 -7.65 9.96 -8.88
CA GLY A 122 -8.74 10.67 -9.53
C GLY A 122 -10.02 10.75 -8.69
N VAL A 123 -9.93 10.52 -7.37
CA VAL A 123 -11.05 10.68 -6.45
C VAL A 123 -11.17 12.18 -6.13
N PRO A 124 -12.31 12.83 -6.43
CA PRO A 124 -12.48 14.25 -6.16
C PRO A 124 -12.38 14.53 -4.65
N LYS A 125 -11.66 15.60 -4.29
CA LYS A 125 -11.72 16.12 -2.91
C LYS A 125 -13.17 16.46 -2.61
N ARG A 126 -13.73 15.92 -1.51
CA ARG A 126 -15.05 16.35 -1.05
C ARG A 126 -14.98 17.87 -0.75
N PRO A 127 -15.97 18.65 -1.21
CA PRO A 127 -16.03 20.09 -0.96
C PRO A 127 -16.20 20.43 0.51
#